data_AF-A0AA43CJI6-F1
#
_entry.id   AF-A0AA43CJI6-F1
#
_cell.length_a   1.000
_cell.length_b   1.000
_cell.length_c   1.000
_cell.angle_alpha   90.00
_cell.angle_beta   90.00
_cell.angle_gamma   90.00
#
_symmetry.space_group_name_H-M   'P 1'
#
loop_
_entity.id
_entity.type
_entity.pdbx_description
1 polymer ?
#
loop_
_entity_poly.entity_id
_entity_poly.type
_entity_poly.pdbx_seq_one_letter_code
_entity_poly.pdbx_strand_id
1 'polypeptide(L)' 'MKNLIRAIIAFFGAKKIGGGKCGCIGTIIVFIILYWLLGYVFEVL' A
#
# COMPACT_ATOMS: atom_id res chain seq x y z
N MET A 1 -14.76 -0.40 9.16
CA MET A 1 -13.63 -0.71 10.08
C MET A 1 -12.50 -1.44 9.36
N LYS A 2 -11.90 -0.87 8.30
CA LYS A 2 -10.73 -1.50 7.64
C LYS A 2 -9.73 -0.48 7.07
N ASN A 3 -10.01 0.82 7.07
CA ASN A 3 -9.08 1.83 6.51
C ASN A 3 -7.75 1.86 7.28
N LEU A 4 -7.79 1.69 8.59
CA LEU A 4 -6.60 1.59 9.42
C LEU A 4 -5.78 0.33 9.10
N ILE A 5 -6.45 -0.83 9.03
CA ILE A 5 -5.81 -2.12 8.69
C ILE A 5 -5.28 -2.11 7.26
N ARG A 6 -6.04 -1.58 6.31
CA ARG A 6 -5.67 -1.40 4.90
C ARG A 6 -4.49 -0.45 4.75
N ALA A 7 -4.48 0.67 5.47
CA ALA A 7 -3.35 1.58 5.48
C ALA A 7 -2.10 0.93 6.08
N ILE A 8 -2.23 0.17 7.18
CA ILE A 8 -1.10 -0.54 7.79
C ILE A 8 -0.53 -1.60 6.84
N ILE A 9 -1.37 -2.43 6.22
CA ILE A 9 -0.92 -3.49 5.30
C ILE A 9 -0.35 -2.87 4.01
N ALA A 10 -0.98 -1.85 3.45
CA ALA A 10 -0.46 -1.13 2.28
C ALA A 10 0.87 -0.46 2.60
N PHE A 11 1.04 0.12 3.80
CA PHE A 11 2.29 0.74 4.25
C PHE A 11 3.39 -0.29 4.44
N PHE A 12 3.07 -1.44 5.05
CA PHE A 12 4.03 -2.53 5.25
C PHE A 12 4.48 -3.13 3.90
N GLY A 13 3.53 -3.34 2.98
CA GLY A 13 3.81 -3.79 1.61
C GLY A 13 4.64 -2.77 0.83
N ALA A 14 4.28 -1.49 0.89
CA ALA A 14 5.00 -0.42 0.21
C ALA A 14 6.41 -0.22 0.75
N LYS A 15 6.61 -0.32 2.06
CA LYS A 15 7.94 -0.22 2.68
C LYS A 15 8.85 -1.38 2.26
N LYS A 16 8.30 -2.60 2.14
CA LYS A 16 9.05 -3.80 1.75
C LYS A 16 9.41 -3.81 0.25
N ILE A 17 8.52 -3.30 -0.60
CA ILE A 17 8.72 -3.26 -2.07
C ILE A 17 9.48 -1.99 -2.49
N GLY A 18 9.18 -0.84 -1.90
CA GLY A 18 9.73 0.47 -2.29
C GLY A 18 11.11 0.80 -1.72
N GLY A 19 11.49 0.21 -0.57
CA GLY A 19 12.71 0.58 0.16
C GLY A 19 14.05 0.18 -0.47
N GLY A 20 14.06 -0.67 -1.51
CA GLY A 20 15.29 -1.26 -2.04
C GLY A 20 16.04 -0.42 -3.07
N LYS A 21 15.33 0.24 -4.01
CA LYS A 21 15.96 0.93 -5.18
C LYS A 21 15.21 2.18 -5.71
N CYS A 22 13.93 2.38 -5.37
CA CYS A 22 13.11 3.46 -5.97
C CYS A 22 12.92 4.71 -5.08
N GLY A 23 13.67 4.81 -3.98
CA GLY A 23 13.68 5.99 -3.10
C GLY A 23 12.33 6.29 -2.42
N CYS A 24 12.24 7.47 -1.79
CA CYS A 24 11.02 7.94 -1.11
C CYS A 24 9.82 8.03 -2.07
N ILE A 25 10.04 8.46 -3.31
CA ILE A 25 8.99 8.65 -4.31
C ILE A 25 8.40 7.32 -4.74
N GLY A 26 9.22 6.30 -5.01
CA GLY A 26 8.74 4.97 -5.35
C GLY A 26 7.91 4.34 -4.23
N THR A 27 8.31 4.57 -2.97
CA THR A 27 7.55 4.08 -1.81
C THR A 27 6.16 4.72 -1.71
N ILE A 28 6.04 6.02 -2.00
CA ILE A 28 4.75 6.73 -2.01
C ILE A 28 3.85 6.21 -3.14
N ILE A 29 4.40 6.04 -4.35
CA ILE A 29 3.66 5.52 -5.51
C ILE A 29 3.15 4.10 -5.23
N VAL A 30 4.02 3.22 -4.73
CA VAL A 30 3.65 1.83 -4.40
C VAL A 30 2.62 1.80 -3.27
N PHE A 31 2.70 2.70 -2.29
CA PHE A 31 1.70 2.82 -1.23
C PHE A 31 0.32 3.19 -1.79
N ILE A 32 0.23 4.17 -2.69
CA ILE A 32 -1.03 4.57 -3.32
C ILE A 32 -1.62 3.42 -4.14
N ILE A 33 -0.79 2.71 -4.91
CA ILE A 33 -1.23 1.55 -5.71
C ILE A 33 -1.75 0.42 -4.81
N LEU A 34 -0.98 0.01 -3.79
CA LEU A 34 -1.40 -1.02 -2.85
C LEU A 34 -2.63 -0.61 -2.06
N TYR A 35 -2.72 0.65 -1.66
CA TYR A 35 -3.87 1.19 -0.96
C TYR A 35 -5.10 1.09 -1.86
N TRP A 36 -5.04 1.52 -3.12
CA TRP A 36 -6.18 1.44 -4.04
C TRP A 36 -6.57 -0.01 -4.36
N LEU A 37 -5.58 -0.88 -4.61
CA LEU A 37 -5.77 -2.30 -4.92
C LEU A 37 -6.41 -3.07 -3.76
N LEU A 38 -5.93 -2.87 -2.52
CA LEU A 38 -6.59 -3.44 -1.33
C LEU A 38 -8.01 -2.89 -1.16
N GLY A 39 -8.28 -1.67 -1.63
CA GLY A 39 -9.64 -1.14 -1.65
C GLY A 39 -10.54 -1.97 -2.52
N TYR A 40 -10.11 -2.21 -3.75
CA TYR A 40 -10.84 -3.04 -4.68
C TYR A 40 -11.07 -4.45 -4.13
N VAL A 41 -10.03 -5.06 -3.55
CA VAL A 41 -10.13 -6.42 -2.99
C VAL A 41 -11.05 -6.49 -1.76
N PHE A 42 -10.99 -5.51 -0.86
CA PHE A 42 -11.81 -5.47 0.35
C PHE A 42 -13.20 -4.85 0.15
N GLU A 43 -13.46 -4.21 -0.98
CA GLU A 43 -14.78 -3.69 -1.37
C GLU A 43 -15.59 -4.72 -2.16
N VAL A 44 -14.91 -5.59 -2.92
CA VAL A 44 -15.52 -6.73 -3.63
C VAL A 44 -15.76 -7.93 -2.71
N LEU A 45 -15.16 -7.98 -1.53
CA LEU A 45 -15.24 -9.06 -0.53
C LEU A 45 -16.16 -8.71 0.66
#